data_AF-A0A7K1L8V9-F1
#
_entry.id   AF-A0A7K1L8V9-F1
#
_cell.length_a   1.000
_cell.length_b   1.000
_cell.length_c   1.000
_cell.angle_alpha   90.00
_cell.angle_beta   90.00
_cell.angle_gamma   90.00
#
_symmetry.space_group_name_H-M   'P 1'
#
loop_
_entity.id
_entity.type
_entity.pdbx_description
1 polymer ?
#
loop_
_entity_poly.entity_id
_entity_poly.type
_entity_poly.pdbx_seq_one_letter_code
_entity_poly.pdbx_strand_id
1 'polypeptide(L)'
;MSKRVASIVQWTSFVVGVTGLTLIKALNGHPVITKWAIGLAFVALAIFLCIQIFRRNPNHFRGKKAVDSAWRALLTRADHSVDVFAGDVSWVQDNKTSISQRIGAGVVVRVLCRWPRTSGQLKQVRTLIGAGVYVKFYPEDLIKVRGLVVDAGIGAGRGTALTVTKSPKSSISVTDQSSMFDYSALRHLPANDATQIDMLHQLFESAWKSFPQGIILNKTVPSIDELRKIIGQVEQYERLGVGDIKLKKLSVDSLYSCCRTVKAKKLDRVWGLLDAYQKFGIDFFEPCKVETDGQKGTLLPPIIEQQADGKLVIVDGMHRLFQMATRTEKQQAVCLVVSGAGALPSTPIHFSEVRMSPTKVPRSENFANYDHDLFRDIKAIDRSLKLS
;
A
#
# COMPACT_ATOMS: atom_id res chain seq x y z
N MET A 1 -27.06 25.02 0.78
CA MET A 1 -27.32 26.03 -0.26
C MET A 1 -27.80 27.37 0.31
N SER A 2 -28.69 27.39 1.32
CA SER A 2 -29.33 28.61 1.83
C SER A 2 -28.37 29.72 2.30
N LYS A 3 -27.31 29.41 3.07
CA LYS A 3 -26.36 30.44 3.56
C LYS A 3 -25.58 31.15 2.45
N ARG A 4 -25.26 30.47 1.35
CA ARG A 4 -24.59 31.08 0.19
C ARG A 4 -25.55 31.92 -0.64
N VAL A 5 -26.79 31.45 -0.83
CA VAL A 5 -27.83 32.22 -1.51
C VAL A 5 -28.12 33.50 -0.73
N ALA A 6 -28.27 33.41 0.60
CA ALA A 6 -28.46 34.58 1.46
C ALA A 6 -27.29 35.59 1.37
N SER A 7 -26.05 35.10 1.41
CA SER A 7 -24.87 35.98 1.26
C SER A 7 -24.78 36.62 -0.13
N ILE A 8 -25.10 35.87 -1.20
CA ILE A 8 -25.15 36.41 -2.56
C ILE A 8 -26.24 37.49 -2.65
N VAL A 9 -27.44 37.24 -2.12
CA VAL A 9 -28.53 38.22 -2.09
C VAL A 9 -28.12 39.47 -1.32
N GLN A 10 -27.49 39.33 -0.14
CA GLN A 10 -27.01 40.47 0.64
C GLN A 10 -25.97 41.31 -0.10
N TRP A 11 -24.96 40.67 -0.70
CA TRP A 11 -23.94 41.38 -1.49
C TRP A 11 -24.51 42.00 -2.77
N THR A 12 -25.48 41.34 -3.41
CA THR A 12 -26.17 41.86 -4.59
C THR A 12 -26.95 43.12 -4.23
N SER A 13 -27.72 43.10 -3.14
CA SER A 13 -28.46 44.27 -2.64
C SER A 13 -27.53 45.42 -2.29
N PHE A 14 -26.38 45.13 -1.66
CA PHE A 14 -25.38 46.15 -1.33
C PHE A 14 -24.77 46.80 -2.58
N VAL A 15 -24.33 45.99 -3.56
CA VAL A 15 -23.77 46.48 -4.82
C VAL A 15 -24.80 47.32 -5.57
N VAL A 16 -26.04 46.84 -5.68
CA VAL A 16 -27.12 47.56 -6.36
C VAL A 16 -27.43 48.89 -5.66
N GLY A 17 -27.42 48.92 -4.33
CA GLY A 17 -27.61 50.16 -3.56
C GLY A 17 -26.49 51.18 -3.81
N VAL A 18 -25.23 50.75 -3.76
CA VAL A 18 -24.07 51.63 -4.01
C VAL A 18 -24.02 52.11 -5.46
N THR A 19 -24.24 51.21 -6.42
CA THR A 19 -24.28 51.55 -7.85
C THR A 19 -25.47 52.47 -8.15
N GLY A 20 -26.62 52.25 -7.52
CA GLY A 20 -27.80 53.12 -7.64
C GLY A 20 -27.53 54.54 -7.14
N LEU A 21 -26.93 54.70 -5.95
CA LEU A 21 -26.57 56.01 -5.41
C LEU A 21 -25.56 56.74 -6.30
N THR A 22 -24.58 56.03 -6.84
CA THR A 22 -23.58 56.59 -7.75
C THR A 22 -24.20 57.05 -9.07
N LEU A 23 -25.10 56.24 -9.66
CA LEU A 23 -25.83 56.57 -10.89
C LEU A 23 -26.78 57.76 -10.70
N ILE A 24 -27.47 57.84 -9.56
CA ILE A 24 -28.33 58.98 -9.22
C ILE A 24 -27.53 60.28 -9.18
N LYS A 25 -26.33 60.25 -8.59
CA LYS A 25 -25.45 61.43 -8.51
C LYS A 25 -24.86 61.80 -9.87
N ALA A 26 -24.51 60.82 -10.70
CA ALA A 26 -23.90 61.04 -12.01
C ALA A 26 -24.88 61.51 -13.10
N LEU A 27 -26.15 61.09 -13.02
CA LEU A 27 -27.19 61.38 -14.02
C LEU A 27 -28.21 62.41 -13.51
N ASN A 28 -27.76 63.32 -12.65
CA ASN A 28 -28.61 64.30 -11.98
C ASN A 28 -29.31 65.18 -13.02
N GLY A 29 -30.63 65.01 -13.18
CA GLY A 29 -31.45 65.69 -14.21
C GLY A 29 -32.24 64.77 -15.15
N HIS A 30 -31.95 63.46 -15.19
CA HIS A 30 -32.63 62.52 -16.10
C HIS A 30 -33.20 61.29 -15.38
N PRO A 31 -34.30 61.41 -14.62
CA PRO A 31 -34.80 60.35 -13.73
C PRO A 31 -35.22 59.07 -14.47
N VAL A 32 -35.69 59.19 -15.71
CA VAL A 32 -36.05 58.04 -16.55
C VAL A 32 -34.79 57.24 -16.94
N ILE A 33 -33.74 57.92 -17.37
CA ILE A 33 -32.46 57.29 -17.76
C ILE A 33 -31.83 56.60 -16.55
N THR A 34 -31.84 57.25 -15.39
CA THR A 34 -31.32 56.68 -14.13
C THR A 34 -32.04 55.40 -13.74
N LYS A 35 -33.37 55.35 -13.83
CA LYS A 35 -34.16 54.13 -13.54
C LYS A 35 -33.82 52.98 -14.49
N TRP A 36 -33.72 53.26 -15.79
CA TRP A 36 -33.32 52.25 -16.78
C TRP A 36 -31.89 51.76 -16.56
N ALA A 37 -30.95 52.64 -16.26
CA ALA A 37 -29.57 52.27 -15.97
C ALA A 37 -29.44 51.37 -14.74
N ILE A 38 -30.19 51.66 -13.67
CA ILE A 38 -30.25 50.80 -12.47
C ILE A 38 -30.85 49.43 -12.81
N GLY A 39 -31.95 49.40 -13.57
CA GLY A 39 -32.57 48.15 -14.02
C GLY A 39 -31.63 47.28 -14.87
N LEU A 40 -30.93 47.89 -15.84
CA LEU A 40 -29.92 47.21 -16.67
C LEU A 40 -28.75 46.68 -15.85
N ALA A 41 -28.23 47.46 -14.90
CA ALA A 41 -27.15 47.03 -14.01
C ALA A 41 -27.57 45.83 -13.14
N PHE A 42 -28.81 45.82 -12.64
CA PHE A 42 -29.35 44.69 -11.89
C PHE A 42 -29.45 43.42 -12.74
N VAL A 43 -29.98 43.54 -13.96
CA VAL A 43 -30.10 42.41 -14.89
C VAL A 43 -28.71 41.88 -15.26
N ALA A 44 -27.75 42.75 -15.56
CA ALA A 44 -26.38 42.35 -15.87
C ALA A 44 -25.70 41.61 -14.69
N LEU A 45 -25.90 42.09 -13.46
CA LEU A 45 -25.38 41.44 -12.25
C LEU A 45 -26.06 40.08 -12.00
N ALA A 46 -27.38 39.99 -12.18
CA ALA A 46 -28.12 38.74 -12.04
C ALA A 46 -27.68 37.71 -13.09
N ILE A 47 -27.49 38.12 -14.35
CA ILE A 47 -26.95 37.29 -15.42
C ILE A 47 -25.53 36.84 -15.06
N PHE A 48 -24.66 37.76 -14.61
CA PHE A 48 -23.30 37.42 -14.21
C PHE A 48 -23.28 36.41 -13.05
N LEU A 49 -24.11 36.59 -12.03
CA LEU A 49 -24.23 35.66 -10.92
C LEU A 49 -24.78 34.30 -11.36
N CYS A 50 -25.80 34.28 -12.21
CA CYS A 50 -26.29 33.06 -12.83
C CYS A 50 -25.18 32.37 -13.61
N ILE A 51 -24.44 33.09 -14.45
CA ILE A 51 -23.29 32.57 -15.19
C ILE A 51 -22.23 32.02 -14.22
N GLN A 52 -21.91 32.70 -13.12
CA GLN A 52 -20.93 32.21 -12.14
C GLN A 52 -21.42 30.96 -11.38
N ILE A 53 -22.71 30.89 -11.09
CA ILE A 53 -23.35 29.75 -10.42
C ILE A 53 -23.44 28.56 -11.37
N PHE A 54 -23.92 28.77 -12.60
CA PHE A 54 -24.09 27.72 -13.62
C PHE A 54 -22.77 27.29 -14.27
N ARG A 55 -21.76 28.16 -14.38
CA ARG A 55 -20.43 27.77 -14.90
C ARG A 55 -19.59 27.01 -13.88
N ARG A 56 -19.86 27.14 -12.58
CA ARG A 56 -19.17 26.34 -11.56
C ARG A 56 -19.79 24.97 -11.47
N ASN A 57 -19.22 24.02 -12.21
CA ASN A 57 -19.51 22.60 -12.03
C ASN A 57 -19.38 22.25 -10.53
N PRO A 58 -20.48 21.91 -9.83
CA PRO A 58 -20.47 21.65 -8.39
C PRO A 58 -19.65 20.42 -8.02
N ASN A 59 -19.28 19.61 -9.00
CA ASN A 59 -18.42 18.46 -8.85
C ASN A 59 -16.94 18.76 -9.12
N HIS A 60 -16.59 20.00 -9.49
CA HIS A 60 -15.20 20.41 -9.71
C HIS A 60 -14.68 21.24 -8.51
N PHE A 61 -13.67 20.71 -7.84
CA PHE A 61 -12.99 21.33 -6.71
C PHE A 61 -11.63 21.86 -7.15
N ARG A 62 -11.28 23.08 -6.74
CA ARG A 62 -9.98 23.71 -7.05
C ARG A 62 -9.30 24.18 -5.77
N GLY A 63 -7.99 23.96 -5.70
CA GLY A 63 -7.16 24.27 -4.55
C GLY A 63 -7.13 23.15 -3.51
N LYS A 64 -5.99 23.00 -2.83
CA LYS A 64 -5.71 21.89 -1.90
C LYS A 64 -6.81 21.70 -0.86
N LYS A 65 -7.22 22.76 -0.14
CA LYS A 65 -8.25 22.68 0.91
C LYS A 65 -9.60 22.16 0.39
N ALA A 66 -10.02 22.56 -0.80
CA ALA A 66 -11.30 22.13 -1.37
C ALA A 66 -11.23 20.66 -1.82
N VAL A 67 -10.10 20.25 -2.42
CA VAL A 67 -9.84 18.84 -2.78
C VAL A 67 -9.80 17.97 -1.53
N ASP A 68 -9.08 18.37 -0.48
CA ASP A 68 -9.01 17.64 0.79
C ASP A 68 -10.38 17.53 1.49
N SER A 69 -11.21 18.57 1.38
CA SER A 69 -12.58 18.54 1.89
C SER A 69 -13.48 17.59 1.10
N ALA A 70 -13.35 17.57 -0.23
CA ALA A 70 -14.11 16.66 -1.09
C ALA A 70 -13.68 15.21 -0.84
N TRP A 71 -12.38 14.96 -0.71
CA TRP A 71 -11.79 13.67 -0.36
C TRP A 71 -12.38 13.11 0.94
N ARG A 72 -12.32 13.91 2.02
CA ARG A 72 -12.90 13.54 3.32
C ARG A 72 -14.39 13.28 3.24
N ALA A 73 -15.13 14.12 2.53
CA ALA A 73 -16.58 13.97 2.40
C ALA A 73 -16.98 12.67 1.67
N LEU A 74 -16.20 12.19 0.70
CA LEU A 74 -16.44 10.89 0.09
C LEU A 74 -16.06 9.76 1.04
N LEU A 75 -14.88 9.83 1.67
CA LEU A 75 -14.42 8.82 2.62
C LEU A 75 -15.42 8.60 3.76
N THR A 76 -15.97 9.66 4.35
CA THR A 76 -16.92 9.54 5.47
C THR A 76 -18.29 9.02 5.06
N ARG A 77 -18.62 9.07 3.75
CA ARG A 77 -19.88 8.56 3.20
C ARG A 77 -19.79 7.12 2.71
N ALA A 78 -18.61 6.51 2.74
CA ALA A 78 -18.43 5.13 2.36
C ALA A 78 -19.14 4.20 3.36
N ASP A 79 -19.91 3.27 2.82
CA ASP A 79 -20.68 2.31 3.59
C ASP A 79 -20.07 0.91 3.55
N HIS A 80 -19.36 0.54 2.48
CA HIS A 80 -18.81 -0.81 2.32
C HIS A 80 -17.33 -0.84 1.92
N SER A 81 -16.90 0.01 0.99
CA SER A 81 -15.57 -0.06 0.40
C SER A 81 -15.01 1.27 -0.08
N VAL A 82 -13.69 1.43 0.05
CA VAL A 82 -12.94 2.57 -0.47
C VAL A 82 -11.65 2.08 -1.13
N ASP A 83 -11.54 2.35 -2.43
CA ASP A 83 -10.39 2.00 -3.26
C ASP A 83 -9.62 3.25 -3.65
N VAL A 84 -8.38 3.36 -3.20
CA VAL A 84 -7.58 4.58 -3.34
C VAL A 84 -6.43 4.38 -4.32
N PHE A 85 -6.39 5.18 -5.37
CA PHE A 85 -5.20 5.40 -6.19
C PHE A 85 -4.37 6.53 -5.55
N ALA A 86 -3.48 6.15 -4.64
CA ALA A 86 -2.61 7.08 -3.94
C ALA A 86 -1.29 7.26 -4.70
N GLY A 87 -1.09 8.42 -5.34
CA GLY A 87 0.23 8.73 -5.91
C GLY A 87 1.33 8.75 -4.84
N ASP A 88 1.04 9.36 -3.69
CA ASP A 88 1.86 9.33 -2.48
C ASP A 88 0.94 9.17 -1.26
N VAL A 89 1.51 8.99 -0.07
CA VAL A 89 0.76 8.79 1.18
C VAL A 89 0.78 10.02 2.10
N SER A 90 1.09 11.21 1.55
CA SER A 90 1.19 12.43 2.35
C SER A 90 -0.14 12.85 3.01
N TRP A 91 -1.26 12.51 2.36
CA TRP A 91 -2.62 12.80 2.81
C TRP A 91 -3.06 12.00 4.05
N VAL A 92 -2.33 10.93 4.40
CA VAL A 92 -2.73 10.01 5.48
C VAL A 92 -2.84 10.71 6.83
N GLN A 93 -1.95 11.65 7.13
CA GLN A 93 -1.94 12.34 8.42
C GLN A 93 -3.24 13.12 8.68
N ASP A 94 -3.73 13.82 7.66
CA ASP A 94 -4.94 14.64 7.76
C ASP A 94 -6.23 13.81 7.75
N ASN A 95 -6.15 12.53 7.37
CA ASN A 95 -7.30 11.65 7.18
C ASN A 95 -7.34 10.44 8.14
N LYS A 96 -6.32 10.27 8.99
CA LYS A 96 -6.15 9.09 9.86
C LYS A 96 -7.42 8.76 10.64
N THR A 97 -8.00 9.74 11.33
CA THR A 97 -9.20 9.55 12.16
C THR A 97 -10.40 9.08 11.35
N SER A 98 -10.63 9.68 10.18
CA SER A 98 -11.75 9.29 9.30
C SER A 98 -11.57 7.88 8.75
N ILE A 99 -10.35 7.50 8.36
CA ILE A 99 -10.03 6.13 7.91
C ILE A 99 -10.32 5.12 9.02
N SER A 100 -9.77 5.35 10.21
CA SER A 100 -9.98 4.45 11.35
C SER A 100 -11.46 4.33 11.75
N GLN A 101 -12.21 5.43 11.73
CA GLN A 101 -13.65 5.42 12.01
C GLN A 101 -14.44 4.60 10.98
N ARG A 102 -14.09 4.68 9.69
CA ARG A 102 -14.76 3.90 8.65
C ARG A 102 -14.42 2.41 8.75
N ILE A 103 -13.15 2.07 8.98
CA ILE A 103 -12.74 0.68 9.20
C ILE A 103 -13.43 0.09 10.43
N GLY A 104 -13.52 0.84 11.53
CA GLY A 104 -14.28 0.43 12.71
C GLY A 104 -15.78 0.24 12.45
N ALA A 105 -16.33 0.88 11.43
CA ALA A 105 -17.70 0.68 10.95
C ALA A 105 -17.84 -0.48 9.92
N GLY A 106 -16.77 -1.24 9.67
CA GLY A 106 -16.78 -2.38 8.74
C GLY A 106 -16.43 -2.04 7.29
N VAL A 107 -16.08 -0.78 6.98
CA VAL A 107 -15.69 -0.37 5.62
C VAL A 107 -14.31 -0.93 5.27
N VAL A 108 -14.20 -1.60 4.12
CA VAL A 108 -12.93 -2.12 3.60
C VAL A 108 -12.19 -1.01 2.87
N VAL A 109 -10.99 -0.64 3.33
CA VAL A 109 -10.16 0.38 2.68
C VAL A 109 -8.94 -0.28 2.03
N ARG A 110 -8.79 -0.08 0.72
CA ARG A 110 -7.66 -0.58 -0.09
C ARG A 110 -6.92 0.60 -0.71
N VAL A 111 -5.59 0.58 -0.63
CA VAL A 111 -4.74 1.66 -1.13
C VAL A 111 -3.68 1.07 -2.06
N LEU A 112 -3.70 1.51 -3.32
CA LEU A 112 -2.59 1.38 -4.25
C LEU A 112 -1.72 2.62 -4.11
N CYS A 113 -0.45 2.47 -3.75
CA CYS A 113 0.47 3.61 -3.72
C CYS A 113 1.85 3.36 -4.33
N ARG A 114 2.58 4.43 -4.63
CA ARG A 114 4.01 4.29 -4.93
C ARG A 114 4.77 3.79 -3.71
N TRP A 115 5.90 3.15 -3.96
CA TRP A 115 6.83 2.79 -2.88
C TRP A 115 7.29 4.05 -2.12
N PRO A 116 7.31 4.04 -0.77
CA PRO A 116 7.78 5.19 0.00
C PRO A 116 9.27 5.46 -0.26
N ARG A 117 9.60 6.68 -0.68
CA ARG A 117 10.99 7.12 -0.91
C ARG A 117 11.67 7.67 0.34
N THR A 118 10.89 7.99 1.37
CA THR A 118 11.37 8.62 2.59
C THR A 118 10.86 7.86 3.82
N SER A 119 11.59 7.96 4.93
CA SER A 119 11.17 7.41 6.23
C SER A 119 9.82 7.97 6.69
N GLY A 120 9.54 9.24 6.39
CA GLY A 120 8.24 9.88 6.67
C GLY A 120 7.08 9.23 5.90
N GLN A 121 7.25 8.96 4.62
CA GLN A 121 6.25 8.23 3.81
C GLN A 121 6.09 6.79 4.31
N LEU A 122 7.18 6.11 4.66
CA LEU A 122 7.09 4.75 5.21
C LEU A 122 6.31 4.72 6.54
N LYS A 123 6.51 5.72 7.41
CA LYS A 123 5.72 5.90 8.65
C LYS A 123 4.23 6.11 8.36
N GLN A 124 3.90 6.86 7.31
CA GLN A 124 2.51 7.05 6.86
C GLN A 124 1.90 5.74 6.36
N VAL A 125 2.63 4.93 5.58
CA VAL A 125 2.16 3.60 5.16
C VAL A 125 1.91 2.70 6.37
N ARG A 126 2.84 2.66 7.35
CA ARG A 126 2.63 1.89 8.59
C ARG A 126 1.41 2.35 9.37
N THR A 127 1.14 3.66 9.33
CA THR A 127 -0.07 4.23 9.95
C THR A 127 -1.34 3.70 9.28
N LEU A 128 -1.35 3.58 7.94
CA LEU A 128 -2.45 2.96 7.20
C LEU A 128 -2.62 1.49 7.57
N ILE A 129 -1.54 0.71 7.47
CA ILE A 129 -1.56 -0.74 7.77
C ILE A 129 -2.02 -0.99 9.20
N GLY A 130 -1.49 -0.24 10.17
CA GLY A 130 -1.90 -0.34 11.57
C GLY A 130 -3.34 0.10 11.85
N ALA A 131 -3.96 0.87 10.94
CA ALA A 131 -5.38 1.20 11.00
C ALA A 131 -6.28 0.12 10.36
N GLY A 132 -5.71 -0.95 9.80
CA GLY A 132 -6.45 -2.02 9.10
C GLY A 132 -6.61 -1.79 7.60
N VAL A 133 -5.89 -0.84 7.00
CA VAL A 133 -5.93 -0.58 5.56
C VAL A 133 -5.08 -1.62 4.82
N TYR A 134 -5.61 -2.17 3.74
CA TYR A 134 -4.84 -3.01 2.83
C TYR A 134 -4.01 -2.11 1.90
N VAL A 135 -2.70 -2.33 1.85
CA VAL A 135 -1.79 -1.50 1.02
C VAL A 135 -1.02 -2.38 0.04
N LYS A 136 -1.03 -1.96 -1.23
CA LYS A 136 -0.19 -2.54 -2.29
C LYS A 136 0.62 -1.45 -2.98
N PHE A 137 1.79 -1.83 -3.48
CA PHE A 137 2.71 -0.89 -4.10
C PHE A 137 2.80 -1.09 -5.61
N TYR A 138 2.90 0.01 -6.36
CA TYR A 138 3.14 -0.02 -7.79
C TYR A 138 4.42 0.76 -8.17
N PRO A 139 5.11 0.39 -9.27
CA PRO A 139 6.27 1.12 -9.80
C PRO A 139 5.92 2.54 -10.25
N GLU A 140 6.87 3.47 -10.17
CA GLU A 140 6.57 4.90 -10.04
C GLU A 140 5.77 5.57 -11.17
N ASP A 141 5.71 4.99 -12.36
CA ASP A 141 5.01 5.59 -13.51
C ASP A 141 3.86 4.77 -14.06
N LEU A 142 3.54 3.63 -13.43
CA LEU A 142 2.56 2.70 -13.97
C LEU A 142 1.12 3.20 -13.80
N ILE A 143 0.82 3.85 -12.68
CA ILE A 143 -0.51 4.43 -12.42
C ILE A 143 -0.38 5.95 -12.30
N LYS A 144 -0.98 6.65 -13.27
CA LYS A 144 -1.06 8.12 -13.30
C LYS A 144 -2.34 8.68 -12.67
N VAL A 145 -3.37 7.84 -12.53
CA VAL A 145 -4.62 8.22 -11.89
C VAL A 145 -4.37 8.45 -10.40
N ARG A 146 -4.93 9.53 -9.86
CA ARG A 146 -5.00 9.79 -8.43
C ARG A 146 -6.45 9.99 -8.07
N GLY A 147 -6.90 9.43 -6.96
CA GLY A 147 -8.32 9.42 -6.68
C GLY A 147 -8.75 8.35 -5.72
N LEU A 148 -10.04 8.33 -5.43
CA LEU A 148 -10.65 7.22 -4.74
C LEU A 148 -11.98 6.86 -5.40
N VAL A 149 -12.33 5.58 -5.32
CA VAL A 149 -13.62 5.03 -5.72
C VAL A 149 -14.27 4.48 -4.46
N VAL A 150 -15.52 4.85 -4.21
CA VAL A 150 -16.32 4.41 -3.06
C VAL A 150 -17.44 3.53 -3.55
N ASP A 151 -17.63 2.38 -2.92
CA ASP A 151 -18.84 1.55 -3.02
C ASP A 151 -19.20 1.07 -4.45
N ALA A 152 -18.25 1.07 -5.37
CA ALA A 152 -18.47 0.61 -6.75
C ALA A 152 -18.66 -0.91 -6.88
N GLY A 153 -18.19 -1.70 -5.91
CA GLY A 153 -18.29 -3.16 -5.93
C GLY A 153 -19.66 -3.74 -5.56
N ILE A 154 -20.62 -2.91 -5.12
CA ILE A 154 -21.93 -3.37 -4.61
C ILE A 154 -22.97 -3.52 -5.73
N GLY A 155 -22.67 -3.01 -6.93
CA GLY A 155 -23.55 -3.09 -8.09
C GLY A 155 -23.38 -1.88 -9.01
N ALA A 156 -23.70 -2.10 -10.30
CA ALA A 156 -23.60 -1.07 -11.32
C ALA A 156 -24.36 0.20 -10.91
N GLY A 157 -23.70 1.36 -11.02
CA GLY A 157 -24.32 2.65 -10.76
C GLY A 157 -24.60 2.99 -9.28
N ARG A 158 -23.93 2.34 -8.31
CA ARG A 158 -24.05 2.70 -6.88
C ARG A 158 -22.85 3.43 -6.29
N GLY A 159 -21.70 3.36 -6.94
CA GLY A 159 -20.47 3.97 -6.46
C GLY A 159 -20.37 5.48 -6.70
N THR A 160 -19.40 6.13 -6.07
CA THR A 160 -18.99 7.51 -6.36
C THR A 160 -17.47 7.52 -6.50
N ALA A 161 -16.93 8.32 -7.42
CA ALA A 161 -15.48 8.47 -7.55
C ALA A 161 -15.05 9.94 -7.42
N LEU A 162 -13.80 10.14 -7.04
CA LEU A 162 -13.14 11.44 -7.07
C LEU A 162 -11.77 11.26 -7.73
N THR A 163 -11.58 11.89 -8.88
CA THR A 163 -10.27 11.94 -9.57
C THR A 163 -9.58 13.24 -9.24
N VAL A 164 -8.29 13.18 -8.90
CA VAL A 164 -7.47 14.32 -8.49
C VAL A 164 -6.37 14.55 -9.52
N THR A 165 -6.26 15.77 -10.02
CA THR A 165 -5.17 16.23 -10.88
C THR A 165 -4.25 17.13 -10.06
N LYS A 166 -2.94 16.88 -10.19
CA LYS A 166 -1.89 17.65 -9.54
C LYS A 166 -0.97 18.18 -10.64
N SER A 167 -0.98 19.50 -10.83
CA SER A 167 -0.16 20.17 -11.85
C SER A 167 0.89 21.04 -11.17
N PRO A 168 2.16 21.04 -11.63
CA PRO A 168 3.16 21.99 -11.13
C PRO A 168 2.70 23.43 -11.37
N LYS A 169 2.94 24.33 -10.42
CA LYS A 169 2.70 25.76 -10.64
C LYS A 169 3.70 26.32 -11.64
N SER A 170 3.24 27.13 -12.59
CA SER A 170 4.09 27.76 -13.61
C SER A 170 5.06 28.80 -13.04
N SER A 171 4.79 29.33 -11.85
CA SER A 171 5.66 30.23 -11.11
C SER A 171 5.63 29.90 -9.61
N ILE A 172 6.80 29.65 -9.04
CA ILE A 172 6.97 29.51 -7.59
C ILE A 172 7.31 30.91 -7.06
N SER A 173 6.30 31.64 -6.56
CA SER A 173 6.58 32.86 -5.80
C SER A 173 7.27 32.47 -4.49
N VAL A 174 8.50 32.94 -4.31
CA VAL A 174 9.37 32.65 -3.14
C VAL A 174 8.71 32.98 -1.79
N THR A 175 7.71 33.85 -1.80
CA THR A 175 7.01 34.33 -0.61
C THR A 175 5.83 33.48 -0.15
N ASP A 176 5.34 32.53 -0.96
CA ASP A 176 4.16 31.75 -0.61
C ASP A 176 4.56 30.32 -0.22
N GLN A 177 4.48 30.00 1.08
CA GLN A 177 4.65 28.64 1.60
C GLN A 177 3.53 27.67 1.13
N SER A 178 2.61 28.12 0.28
CA SER A 178 1.61 27.26 -0.33
C SER A 178 2.23 26.15 -1.19
N SER A 179 1.52 25.03 -1.35
CA SER A 179 2.02 23.86 -2.06
C SER A 179 2.57 24.19 -3.44
N MET A 180 3.68 23.55 -3.84
CA MET A 180 4.33 23.66 -5.17
C MET A 180 3.44 23.25 -6.37
N PHE A 181 2.19 22.85 -6.11
CA PHE A 181 1.28 22.29 -7.09
C PHE A 181 -0.09 22.95 -6.98
N ASP A 182 -0.74 23.06 -8.13
CA ASP A 182 -2.16 23.30 -8.25
C ASP A 182 -2.91 21.99 -8.19
N TYR A 183 -3.96 21.98 -7.39
CA TYR A 183 -4.81 20.82 -7.17
C TYR A 183 -6.19 21.09 -7.76
N SER A 184 -6.67 20.16 -8.57
CA SER A 184 -8.07 20.09 -8.96
C SER A 184 -8.60 18.68 -8.74
N ALA A 185 -9.89 18.57 -8.48
CA ALA A 185 -10.55 17.29 -8.40
C ALA A 185 -11.92 17.34 -9.08
N LEU A 186 -12.31 16.23 -9.69
CA LEU A 186 -13.60 16.02 -10.31
C LEU A 186 -14.29 14.85 -9.63
N ARG A 187 -15.49 15.10 -9.10
CA ARG A 187 -16.35 14.08 -8.52
C ARG A 187 -17.26 13.51 -9.59
N HIS A 188 -17.28 12.19 -9.69
CA HIS A 188 -18.13 11.41 -10.58
C HIS A 188 -19.30 10.87 -9.78
N LEU A 189 -20.52 11.17 -10.21
CA LEU A 189 -21.75 10.75 -9.53
C LEU A 189 -22.42 9.61 -10.30
N PRO A 190 -22.99 8.61 -9.62
CA PRO A 190 -23.52 7.43 -10.27
C PRO A 190 -24.62 7.73 -11.30
N ALA A 191 -25.45 8.75 -11.07
CA ALA A 191 -26.53 9.12 -11.98
C ALA A 191 -26.05 9.60 -13.36
N ASN A 192 -24.83 10.17 -13.44
CA ASN A 192 -24.34 10.82 -14.65
C ASN A 192 -23.06 10.17 -15.20
N ASP A 193 -22.28 9.52 -14.33
CA ASP A 193 -20.89 9.12 -14.60
C ASP A 193 -20.65 7.62 -14.29
N ALA A 194 -21.71 6.79 -14.35
CA ALA A 194 -21.64 5.36 -14.01
C ALA A 194 -20.52 4.64 -14.77
N THR A 195 -20.42 4.84 -16.09
CA THR A 195 -19.39 4.22 -16.94
C THR A 195 -17.97 4.58 -16.48
N GLN A 196 -17.72 5.84 -16.15
CA GLN A 196 -16.41 6.30 -15.68
C GLN A 196 -16.07 5.70 -14.31
N ILE A 197 -17.05 5.61 -13.41
CA ILE A 197 -16.88 4.97 -12.10
C ILE A 197 -16.51 3.49 -12.26
N ASP A 198 -17.24 2.77 -13.13
CA ASP A 198 -17.01 1.35 -13.40
C ASP A 198 -15.63 1.13 -14.03
N MET A 199 -15.22 1.97 -14.99
CA MET A 199 -13.89 1.91 -15.57
C MET A 199 -12.78 2.14 -14.53
N LEU A 200 -12.94 3.11 -13.63
CA LEU A 200 -11.98 3.37 -12.55
C LEU A 200 -11.90 2.18 -11.58
N HIS A 201 -13.03 1.59 -11.23
CA HIS A 201 -13.07 0.42 -10.36
C HIS A 201 -12.43 -0.81 -11.02
N GLN A 202 -12.74 -1.09 -12.29
CA GLN A 202 -12.11 -2.19 -13.05
C GLN A 202 -10.59 -2.00 -13.17
N LEU A 203 -10.14 -0.78 -13.44
CA LEU A 203 -8.72 -0.44 -13.44
C LEU A 203 -8.09 -0.72 -12.07
N PHE A 204 -8.78 -0.34 -10.99
CA PHE A 204 -8.31 -0.59 -9.63
C PHE A 204 -8.19 -2.09 -9.35
N GLU A 205 -9.23 -2.87 -9.66
CA GLU A 205 -9.25 -4.32 -9.47
C GLU A 205 -8.15 -5.04 -10.26
N SER A 206 -7.96 -4.63 -11.51
CA SER A 206 -6.92 -5.19 -12.38
C SER A 206 -5.52 -4.92 -11.82
N ALA A 207 -5.27 -3.66 -11.43
CA ALA A 207 -4.04 -3.26 -10.76
C ALA A 207 -3.84 -3.99 -9.43
N TRP A 208 -4.88 -4.04 -8.60
CA TRP A 208 -4.87 -4.67 -7.29
C TRP A 208 -4.52 -6.15 -7.38
N LYS A 209 -5.07 -6.89 -8.35
CA LYS A 209 -4.75 -8.31 -8.58
C LYS A 209 -3.32 -8.50 -9.09
N SER A 210 -2.84 -7.58 -9.91
CA SER A 210 -1.52 -7.67 -10.56
C SER A 210 -0.36 -7.34 -9.64
N PHE A 211 -0.55 -6.46 -8.65
CA PHE A 211 0.55 -6.08 -7.75
C PHE A 211 0.70 -7.05 -6.57
N PRO A 212 1.96 -7.34 -6.16
CA PRO A 212 2.21 -8.11 -4.96
C PRO A 212 1.68 -7.36 -3.73
N GLN A 213 1.41 -8.12 -2.69
CA GLN A 213 1.06 -7.58 -1.39
C GLN A 213 2.20 -6.69 -0.86
N GLY A 214 1.86 -5.58 -0.20
CA GLY A 214 2.86 -4.69 0.37
C GLY A 214 3.54 -5.33 1.57
N ILE A 215 4.78 -5.77 1.39
CA ILE A 215 5.62 -6.31 2.47
C ILE A 215 6.54 -5.21 2.97
N ILE A 216 6.44 -4.88 4.26
CA ILE A 216 7.36 -3.98 4.95
C ILE A 216 8.31 -4.81 5.80
N LEU A 217 9.61 -4.60 5.61
CA LEU A 217 10.64 -5.22 6.43
C LEU A 217 11.23 -4.22 7.41
N ASN A 218 11.45 -4.68 8.63
CA ASN A 218 12.27 -4.00 9.62
C ASN A 218 13.40 -4.97 9.98
N LYS A 219 14.63 -4.59 9.65
CA LYS A 219 15.80 -5.35 10.08
C LYS A 219 15.79 -5.51 11.60
N THR A 220 16.02 -6.73 12.04
CA THR A 220 16.15 -7.06 13.47
C THR A 220 17.42 -7.87 13.68
N VAL A 221 18.01 -7.73 14.86
CA VAL A 221 19.17 -8.52 15.27
C VAL A 221 18.76 -9.33 16.49
N PRO A 222 18.04 -10.45 16.30
CA PRO A 222 17.70 -11.32 17.41
C PRO A 222 18.98 -11.84 18.04
N SER A 223 18.99 -11.97 19.37
CA SER A 223 20.14 -12.56 20.06
C SER A 223 20.26 -14.06 19.73
N ILE A 224 21.45 -14.63 19.86
CA ILE A 224 21.62 -16.08 19.63
C ILE A 224 20.78 -16.88 20.63
N ASP A 225 20.60 -16.40 21.86
CA ASP A 225 19.72 -17.01 22.86
C ASP A 225 18.24 -17.00 22.44
N GLU A 226 17.77 -15.89 21.86
CA GLU A 226 16.42 -15.81 21.30
C GLU A 226 16.24 -16.81 20.16
N LEU A 227 17.20 -16.86 19.23
CA LEU A 227 17.18 -17.81 18.12
C LEU A 227 17.19 -19.25 18.64
N ARG A 228 18.03 -19.56 19.63
CA ARG A 228 18.09 -20.88 20.31
C ARG A 228 16.74 -21.27 20.89
N LYS A 229 16.11 -20.36 21.63
CA LYS A 229 14.78 -20.59 22.22
C LYS A 229 13.71 -20.86 21.15
N ILE A 230 13.78 -20.13 20.04
CA ILE A 230 12.83 -20.27 18.92
C ILE A 230 13.03 -21.59 18.17
N ILE A 231 14.27 -21.97 17.84
CA ILE A 231 14.54 -23.21 17.10
C ILE A 231 14.46 -24.46 17.98
N GLY A 232 14.71 -24.34 19.29
CA GLY A 232 14.61 -25.44 20.26
C GLY A 232 13.18 -25.99 20.43
N GLN A 233 12.19 -25.41 19.75
CA GLN A 233 10.85 -25.99 19.59
C GLN A 233 10.86 -27.25 18.69
N VAL A 234 11.95 -27.47 17.94
CA VAL A 234 12.21 -28.69 17.18
C VAL A 234 13.03 -29.62 18.08
N GLU A 235 12.55 -30.85 18.29
CA GLU A 235 13.15 -31.82 19.20
C GLU A 235 14.65 -32.02 18.96
N GLN A 236 15.07 -32.13 17.70
CA GLN A 236 16.48 -32.31 17.32
C GLN A 236 17.37 -31.11 17.67
N TYR A 237 16.79 -29.94 17.96
CA TYR A 237 17.50 -28.71 18.29
C TYR A 237 17.42 -28.34 19.79
N GLU A 238 16.63 -29.06 20.58
CA GLU A 238 16.37 -28.73 21.99
C GLU A 238 17.67 -28.68 22.83
N ARG A 239 18.61 -29.59 22.53
CA ARG A 239 19.87 -29.76 23.29
C ARG A 239 21.01 -28.88 22.79
N LEU A 240 20.79 -28.09 21.74
CA LEU A 240 21.85 -27.25 21.17
C LEU A 240 22.25 -26.12 22.12
N GLY A 241 23.56 -25.91 22.24
CA GLY A 241 24.13 -24.77 22.94
C GLY A 241 24.18 -23.52 22.07
N VAL A 242 24.47 -22.37 22.68
CA VAL A 242 24.68 -21.10 21.98
C VAL A 242 25.84 -21.20 20.97
N GLY A 243 26.89 -21.98 21.29
CA GLY A 243 28.05 -22.18 20.43
C GLY A 243 27.76 -22.95 19.13
N ASP A 244 26.66 -23.70 19.11
CA ASP A 244 26.22 -24.52 17.97
C ASP A 244 25.41 -23.72 16.95
N ILE A 245 25.04 -22.47 17.26
CA ILE A 245 24.13 -21.66 16.47
C ILE A 245 24.85 -20.40 15.99
N LYS A 246 24.88 -20.18 14.67
CA LYS A 246 25.58 -19.04 14.05
C LYS A 246 24.80 -18.46 12.88
N LEU A 247 24.72 -17.14 12.78
CA LEU A 247 24.29 -16.47 11.55
C LEU A 247 25.48 -16.37 10.60
N LYS A 248 25.35 -16.91 9.38
CA LYS A 248 26.40 -16.85 8.36
C LYS A 248 25.82 -16.43 7.02
N LYS A 249 26.61 -15.70 6.24
CA LYS A 249 26.33 -15.46 4.83
C LYS A 249 26.91 -16.63 4.03
N LEU A 250 26.05 -17.40 3.37
CA LEU A 250 26.43 -18.62 2.65
C LEU A 250 26.16 -18.46 1.16
N SER A 251 27.01 -19.07 0.34
CA SER A 251 26.75 -19.25 -1.09
C SER A 251 25.74 -20.37 -1.31
N VAL A 252 24.73 -20.16 -2.14
CA VAL A 252 23.72 -21.17 -2.47
C VAL A 252 24.35 -22.38 -3.16
N ASP A 253 25.41 -22.18 -3.95
CA ASP A 253 26.11 -23.24 -4.67
C ASP A 253 26.85 -24.22 -3.74
N SER A 254 27.12 -23.83 -2.49
CA SER A 254 27.73 -24.72 -1.49
C SER A 254 26.72 -25.54 -0.67
N LEU A 255 25.42 -25.35 -0.94
CA LEU A 255 24.37 -25.95 -0.13
C LEU A 255 23.92 -27.30 -0.68
N TYR A 256 23.38 -28.10 0.22
CA TYR A 256 22.77 -29.38 -0.06
C TYR A 256 21.31 -29.38 0.40
N SER A 257 20.52 -30.31 -0.14
CA SER A 257 19.10 -30.43 0.13
C SER A 257 18.74 -31.87 0.49
N CYS A 258 17.87 -32.05 1.48
CA CYS A 258 17.21 -33.33 1.74
C CYS A 258 16.08 -33.64 0.73
N CYS A 259 15.53 -32.62 0.07
CA CYS A 259 14.43 -32.78 -0.87
C CYS A 259 14.83 -32.48 -2.33
N ARG A 260 14.30 -33.27 -3.27
CA ARG A 260 14.57 -33.12 -4.71
C ARG A 260 13.79 -31.99 -5.37
N THR A 261 12.64 -31.62 -4.81
CA THR A 261 11.74 -30.67 -5.46
C THR A 261 11.22 -29.54 -4.57
N VAL A 262 11.05 -28.37 -5.17
CA VAL A 262 10.27 -27.23 -4.64
C VAL A 262 8.94 -27.11 -5.38
N LYS A 263 7.94 -26.49 -4.75
CA LYS A 263 6.57 -26.41 -5.30
C LYS A 263 6.37 -25.07 -5.96
N ALA A 264 5.98 -25.05 -7.24
CA ALA A 264 5.78 -23.82 -8.01
C ALA A 264 4.89 -22.80 -7.29
N LYS A 265 3.70 -23.22 -6.82
CA LYS A 265 2.75 -22.35 -6.10
C LYS A 265 3.31 -21.66 -4.84
N LYS A 266 4.35 -22.24 -4.20
CA LYS A 266 4.99 -21.61 -3.05
C LYS A 266 6.00 -20.54 -3.45
N LEU A 267 6.60 -20.66 -4.64
CA LEU A 267 7.61 -19.75 -5.14
C LEU A 267 7.03 -18.36 -5.46
N ASP A 268 5.80 -18.29 -6.00
CA ASP A 268 5.14 -17.02 -6.32
C ASP A 268 5.02 -16.08 -5.10
N ARG A 269 4.81 -16.66 -3.91
CA ARG A 269 4.71 -15.90 -2.65
C ARG A 269 6.06 -15.37 -2.18
N VAL A 270 7.15 -16.03 -2.53
CA VAL A 270 8.51 -15.65 -2.13
C VAL A 270 8.99 -14.43 -2.92
N TRP A 271 8.51 -14.24 -4.17
CA TRP A 271 8.94 -13.13 -5.00
C TRP A 271 8.73 -11.76 -4.34
N GLY A 272 7.52 -11.50 -3.80
CA GLY A 272 7.23 -10.24 -3.12
C GLY A 272 8.15 -9.99 -1.92
N LEU A 273 8.62 -11.06 -1.26
CA LEU A 273 9.56 -10.96 -0.15
C LEU A 273 10.97 -10.59 -0.63
N LEU A 274 11.45 -11.18 -1.73
CA LEU A 274 12.77 -10.85 -2.29
C LEU A 274 12.81 -9.39 -2.77
N ASP A 275 11.78 -8.96 -3.47
CA ASP A 275 11.62 -7.56 -3.89
C ASP A 275 11.65 -6.61 -2.68
N ALA A 276 11.00 -6.98 -1.57
CA ALA A 276 11.07 -6.21 -0.34
C ALA A 276 12.51 -6.13 0.23
N TYR A 277 13.24 -7.24 0.34
CA TYR A 277 14.65 -7.23 0.80
C TYR A 277 15.50 -6.27 -0.03
N GLN A 278 15.38 -6.32 -1.36
CA GLN A 278 16.10 -5.42 -2.27
C GLN A 278 15.72 -3.95 -2.05
N LYS A 279 14.43 -3.64 -1.98
CA LYS A 279 13.92 -2.27 -1.78
C LYS A 279 14.35 -1.65 -0.45
N PHE A 280 14.47 -2.46 0.61
CA PHE A 280 14.95 -2.00 1.90
C PHE A 280 16.48 -2.00 2.03
N GLY A 281 17.21 -2.46 1.01
CA GLY A 281 18.68 -2.59 1.07
C GLY A 281 19.14 -3.57 2.15
N ILE A 282 18.34 -4.60 2.45
CA ILE A 282 18.65 -5.62 3.45
C ILE A 282 19.22 -6.85 2.72
N ASP A 283 20.23 -7.48 3.31
CA ASP A 283 20.78 -8.73 2.76
C ASP A 283 19.71 -9.83 2.75
N PHE A 284 19.71 -10.68 1.72
CA PHE A 284 18.66 -11.68 1.57
C PHE A 284 18.58 -12.60 2.78
N PHE A 285 17.37 -12.67 3.33
CA PHE A 285 17.01 -13.45 4.51
C PHE A 285 17.71 -13.08 5.81
N GLU A 286 18.28 -11.87 5.90
CA GLU A 286 18.66 -11.32 7.20
C GLU A 286 17.41 -11.28 8.12
N PRO A 287 17.52 -11.61 9.43
CA PRO A 287 16.37 -11.65 10.31
C PRO A 287 15.60 -10.33 10.31
N CYS A 288 14.29 -10.38 10.10
CA CYS A 288 13.46 -9.19 10.00
C CYS A 288 12.13 -9.37 10.72
N LYS A 289 11.57 -8.28 11.24
CA LYS A 289 10.11 -8.19 11.44
C LYS A 289 9.47 -7.89 10.10
N VAL A 290 8.44 -8.65 9.77
CA VAL A 290 7.65 -8.48 8.55
C VAL A 290 6.28 -7.94 8.92
N GLU A 291 5.82 -6.93 8.20
CA GLU A 291 4.46 -6.41 8.32
C GLU A 291 3.75 -6.54 6.96
N THR A 292 2.59 -7.19 6.94
CA THR A 292 1.80 -7.45 5.72
C THR A 292 0.31 -7.54 6.08
N ASP A 293 -0.55 -6.77 5.43
CA ASP A 293 -2.01 -6.69 5.70
C ASP A 293 -2.37 -6.61 7.20
N GLY A 294 -1.67 -5.77 7.94
CA GLY A 294 -1.89 -5.57 9.37
C GLY A 294 -1.31 -6.67 10.27
N GLN A 295 -0.90 -7.80 9.69
CA GLN A 295 -0.22 -8.86 10.41
C GLN A 295 1.25 -8.51 10.58
N LYS A 296 1.76 -8.72 11.79
CA LYS A 296 3.18 -8.63 12.10
C LYS A 296 3.71 -10.02 12.39
N GLY A 297 4.93 -10.29 11.97
CA GLY A 297 5.61 -11.54 12.24
C GLY A 297 7.11 -11.36 12.29
N THR A 298 7.81 -12.42 12.69
CA THR A 298 9.26 -12.50 12.59
C THR A 298 9.60 -13.45 11.45
N LEU A 299 10.40 -12.99 10.51
CA LEU A 299 10.96 -13.81 9.46
C LEU A 299 12.35 -14.24 9.88
N LEU A 300 12.51 -15.53 10.19
CA LEU A 300 13.81 -16.13 10.47
C LEU A 300 14.58 -16.38 9.17
N PRO A 301 15.92 -16.37 9.17
CA PRO A 301 16.72 -16.87 8.06
C PRO A 301 16.41 -18.35 7.74
N PRO A 302 16.72 -18.86 6.53
CA PRO A 302 16.81 -20.28 6.25
C PRO A 302 17.67 -21.01 7.29
N ILE A 303 17.24 -22.22 7.68
CA ILE A 303 17.94 -23.04 8.66
C ILE A 303 18.79 -24.08 7.93
N ILE A 304 20.08 -24.08 8.23
CA ILE A 304 21.10 -24.92 7.60
C ILE A 304 21.76 -25.77 8.68
N GLU A 305 21.72 -27.09 8.55
CA GLU A 305 22.46 -27.99 9.41
C GLU A 305 23.85 -28.27 8.85
N GLN A 306 24.88 -28.03 9.67
CA GLN A 306 26.25 -28.43 9.37
C GLN A 306 26.48 -29.87 9.84
N GLN A 307 26.76 -30.75 8.89
CA GLN A 307 27.01 -32.17 9.11
C GLN A 307 28.47 -32.46 9.50
N ALA A 308 28.72 -33.63 10.06
CA ALA A 308 30.06 -34.06 10.49
C ALA A 308 31.07 -34.13 9.33
N ASP A 309 30.59 -34.42 8.11
CA ASP A 309 31.40 -34.41 6.87
C ASP A 309 31.61 -32.99 6.30
N GLY A 310 31.15 -31.95 7.01
CA GLY A 310 31.28 -30.55 6.61
C GLY A 310 30.18 -30.05 5.67
N LYS A 311 29.27 -30.90 5.19
CA LYS A 311 28.17 -30.45 4.31
C LYS A 311 27.22 -29.51 5.03
N LEU A 312 26.72 -28.53 4.29
CA LEU A 312 25.74 -27.54 4.74
C LEU A 312 24.38 -27.86 4.13
N VAL A 313 23.49 -28.48 4.90
CA VAL A 313 22.23 -29.02 4.39
C VAL A 313 21.05 -28.14 4.79
N ILE A 314 20.24 -27.73 3.82
CA ILE A 314 19.05 -26.91 4.03
C ILE A 314 17.95 -27.76 4.66
N VAL A 315 17.43 -27.29 5.79
CA VAL A 315 16.32 -27.93 6.52
C VAL A 315 15.06 -27.09 6.44
N ASP A 316 15.19 -25.77 6.55
CA ASP A 316 14.11 -24.81 6.27
C ASP A 316 14.56 -23.75 5.26
N GLY A 317 13.60 -23.20 4.52
CA GLY A 317 13.85 -22.09 3.60
C GLY A 317 14.22 -22.53 2.19
N MET A 318 14.00 -23.80 1.83
CA MET A 318 14.26 -24.33 0.48
C MET A 318 13.63 -23.48 -0.63
N HIS A 319 12.32 -23.18 -0.54
CA HIS A 319 11.63 -22.34 -1.54
C HIS A 319 12.19 -20.91 -1.59
N ARG A 320 12.70 -20.41 -0.46
CA ARG A 320 13.27 -19.06 -0.35
C ARG A 320 14.61 -18.99 -1.08
N LEU A 321 15.53 -19.88 -0.75
CA LEU A 321 16.84 -20.00 -1.39
C LEU A 321 16.71 -20.31 -2.88
N PHE A 322 15.80 -21.22 -3.26
CA PHE A 322 15.59 -21.58 -4.66
C PHE A 322 15.06 -20.41 -5.49
N GLN A 323 14.09 -19.66 -4.98
CA GLN A 323 13.58 -18.48 -5.67
C GLN A 323 14.65 -17.40 -5.80
N MET A 324 15.45 -17.18 -4.76
CA MET A 324 16.56 -16.21 -4.81
C MET A 324 17.58 -16.57 -5.88
N ALA A 325 18.04 -17.83 -5.89
CA ALA A 325 19.05 -18.32 -6.82
C ALA A 325 18.59 -18.29 -8.28
N THR A 326 17.29 -18.49 -8.54
CA THR A 326 16.74 -18.54 -9.90
C THR A 326 16.22 -17.21 -10.44
N ARG A 327 15.98 -16.21 -9.58
CA ARG A 327 15.38 -14.92 -9.98
C ARG A 327 16.28 -13.71 -9.75
N THR A 328 17.43 -13.90 -9.12
CA THR A 328 18.33 -12.80 -8.79
C THR A 328 19.75 -13.18 -9.15
N GLU A 329 20.59 -12.19 -9.42
CA GLU A 329 22.02 -12.40 -9.67
C GLU A 329 22.79 -12.69 -8.37
N LYS A 330 22.19 -12.47 -7.20
CA LYS A 330 22.84 -12.72 -5.92
C LYS A 330 22.81 -14.20 -5.58
N GLN A 331 23.98 -14.78 -5.36
CA GLN A 331 24.15 -16.17 -4.95
C GLN A 331 24.40 -16.34 -3.44
N GLN A 332 24.27 -15.28 -2.65
CA GLN A 332 24.53 -15.31 -1.22
C GLN A 332 23.31 -14.91 -0.39
N ALA A 333 23.09 -15.65 0.69
CA ALA A 333 22.00 -15.44 1.65
C ALA A 333 22.50 -15.50 3.09
N VAL A 334 21.90 -14.70 3.98
CA VAL A 334 22.07 -14.88 5.43
C VAL A 334 21.26 -16.10 5.85
N CYS A 335 21.91 -17.02 6.54
CA CYS A 335 21.36 -18.29 6.99
C CYS A 335 21.66 -18.51 8.47
N LEU A 336 20.77 -19.22 9.15
CA LEU A 336 21.00 -19.72 10.50
C LEU A 336 21.63 -21.11 10.40
N VAL A 337 22.93 -21.20 10.72
CA VAL A 337 23.68 -22.44 10.70
C VAL A 337 23.65 -23.06 12.09
N VAL A 338 23.23 -24.32 12.14
CA VAL A 338 23.19 -25.12 13.36
C VAL A 338 24.13 -26.32 13.23
N SER A 339 24.91 -26.62 14.25
CA SER A 339 25.81 -27.77 14.31
C SER A 339 25.31 -28.78 15.35
N GLY A 340 25.67 -30.05 15.23
CA GLY A 340 25.37 -31.05 16.27
C GLY A 340 23.92 -31.54 16.33
N ALA A 341 23.10 -31.31 15.31
CA ALA A 341 21.68 -31.70 15.26
C ALA A 341 21.42 -33.20 14.99
N GLY A 342 22.47 -34.01 14.84
CA GLY A 342 22.36 -35.44 14.54
C GLY A 342 22.14 -35.77 13.06
N ALA A 343 21.65 -36.98 12.79
CA ALA A 343 21.46 -37.52 11.45
C ALA A 343 20.28 -36.86 10.70
N LEU A 344 20.40 -36.79 9.38
CA LEU A 344 19.40 -36.20 8.47
C LEU A 344 18.28 -37.19 8.12
N PRO A 345 17.06 -36.71 7.81
CA PRO A 345 15.93 -37.56 7.44
C PRO A 345 16.04 -38.20 6.06
N SER A 346 17.11 -37.93 5.30
CA SER A 346 17.31 -38.45 3.95
C SER A 346 18.72 -38.18 3.47
N THR A 347 19.16 -38.90 2.45
CA THR A 347 20.44 -38.63 1.78
C THR A 347 20.43 -37.26 1.10
N PRO A 348 21.35 -36.34 1.45
CA PRO A 348 21.42 -35.03 0.82
C PRO A 348 21.86 -35.11 -0.65
N ILE A 349 21.27 -34.26 -1.47
CA ILE A 349 21.70 -33.99 -2.85
C ILE A 349 22.26 -32.59 -2.95
N HIS A 350 23.04 -32.30 -4.00
CA HIS A 350 23.53 -30.95 -4.20
C HIS A 350 22.37 -30.00 -4.53
N PHE A 351 22.45 -28.73 -4.11
CA PHE A 351 21.34 -27.80 -4.32
C PHE A 351 21.02 -27.55 -5.81
N SER A 352 22.04 -27.60 -6.67
CA SER A 352 21.88 -27.49 -8.13
C SER A 352 21.05 -28.62 -8.75
N GLU A 353 20.82 -29.73 -8.04
CA GLU A 353 19.98 -30.84 -8.47
C GLU A 353 18.50 -30.65 -8.10
N VAL A 354 18.18 -29.66 -7.27
CA VAL A 354 16.79 -29.36 -6.89
C VAL A 354 16.02 -28.88 -8.12
N ARG A 355 14.78 -29.35 -8.28
CA ARG A 355 13.90 -29.00 -9.41
C ARG A 355 12.59 -28.39 -8.94
N MET A 356 11.96 -27.61 -9.80
CA MET A 356 10.59 -27.16 -9.57
C MET A 356 9.61 -28.26 -9.97
N SER A 357 8.63 -28.55 -9.12
CA SER A 357 7.50 -29.42 -9.40
C SER A 357 6.19 -28.63 -9.38
N PRO A 358 5.29 -28.83 -10.37
CA PRO A 358 3.97 -28.19 -10.37
C PRO A 358 3.04 -28.79 -9.31
N THR A 359 3.25 -30.05 -8.92
CA THR A 359 2.37 -30.79 -8.00
C THR A 359 3.10 -31.18 -6.71
N LYS A 360 2.34 -31.63 -5.72
CA LYS A 360 2.93 -32.14 -4.47
C LYS A 360 3.45 -33.56 -4.71
N VAL A 361 4.76 -33.72 -4.73
CA VAL A 361 5.44 -35.03 -4.74
C VAL A 361 5.31 -35.70 -3.36
N PRO A 362 5.01 -37.00 -3.28
CA PRO A 362 5.05 -37.78 -2.04
C PRO A 362 6.42 -37.72 -1.35
N ARG A 363 6.45 -37.89 -0.02
CA ARG A 363 7.72 -37.79 0.74
C ARG A 363 8.72 -38.87 0.34
N SER A 364 8.26 -40.11 0.20
CA SER A 364 9.08 -41.26 -0.22
C SER A 364 9.79 -41.06 -1.56
N GLU A 365 9.20 -40.27 -2.47
CA GLU A 365 9.80 -39.95 -3.76
C GLU A 365 10.66 -38.68 -3.71
N ASN A 366 10.26 -37.70 -2.89
CA ASN A 366 10.94 -36.41 -2.82
C ASN A 366 12.20 -36.43 -1.94
N PHE A 367 12.28 -37.36 -0.99
CA PHE A 367 13.39 -37.54 -0.04
C PHE A 367 14.02 -38.91 -0.28
N ALA A 368 15.31 -38.94 -0.62
CA ALA A 368 16.02 -40.20 -0.87
C ALA A 368 16.34 -40.91 0.45
N ASN A 369 16.01 -42.20 0.57
CA ASN A 369 16.20 -42.97 1.82
C ASN A 369 15.54 -42.27 3.03
N TYR A 370 14.26 -41.93 2.88
CA TYR A 370 13.53 -41.14 3.88
C TYR A 370 13.36 -41.88 5.21
N ASP A 371 13.80 -41.25 6.28
CA ASP A 371 13.55 -41.66 7.67
C ASP A 371 12.62 -40.62 8.33
N HIS A 372 11.51 -41.11 8.87
CA HIS A 372 10.49 -40.25 9.48
C HIS A 372 10.91 -39.72 10.85
N ASP A 373 11.63 -40.52 11.65
CA ASP A 373 11.96 -40.19 13.03
C ASP A 373 13.02 -39.09 13.12
N LEU A 374 13.83 -38.97 12.07
CA LEU A 374 14.81 -37.90 11.89
C LEU A 374 14.20 -36.64 11.28
N PHE A 375 12.89 -36.59 11.01
CA PHE A 375 12.24 -35.44 10.38
C PHE A 375 12.07 -34.27 11.38
N ARG A 376 12.34 -33.05 10.91
CA ARG A 376 12.33 -31.84 11.74
C ARG A 376 10.98 -31.15 11.58
N ASP A 377 10.19 -31.07 12.65
CA ASP A 377 8.91 -30.35 12.61
C ASP A 377 9.10 -28.84 12.64
N ILE A 378 9.55 -28.27 11.52
CA ILE A 378 9.75 -26.81 11.37
C ILE A 378 8.45 -26.02 11.65
N LYS A 379 7.26 -26.65 11.53
CA LYS A 379 6.01 -25.98 11.89
C LYS A 379 5.92 -25.66 13.39
N ALA A 380 6.68 -26.34 14.25
CA ALA A 380 6.78 -25.98 15.66
C ALA A 380 7.35 -24.56 15.85
N ILE A 381 8.32 -24.19 15.02
CA ILE A 381 8.88 -22.84 14.97
C ILE A 381 7.83 -21.83 14.48
N ASP A 382 7.12 -22.15 13.39
CA ASP A 382 6.06 -21.27 12.87
C ASP A 382 4.95 -21.00 13.92
N ARG A 383 4.63 -22.00 14.75
CA ARG A 383 3.64 -21.87 15.83
C ARG A 383 4.15 -20.93 16.93
N SER A 384 5.41 -21.04 17.34
CA SER A 384 5.98 -20.18 18.38
C SER A 384 6.07 -18.71 17.96
N LEU A 385 6.40 -18.47 16.68
CA LEU A 385 6.51 -17.11 16.11
C LEU A 385 5.17 -16.38 15.94
N LYS A 386 4.04 -17.10 15.90
CA LYS A 386 2.69 -16.51 15.83
C LYS A 386 2.14 -16.10 17.20
N LEU A 387 2.68 -16.67 18.27
CA LEU A 387 2.25 -16.40 19.65
C LEU A 387 2.99 -15.23 20.30
N SER A 388 4.07 -14.76 19.66
CA SER A 388 4.89 -13.60 20.05
C SER A 388 4.52 -12.35 19.26
#